data_AF-A0A1F6K410-F1
#
_entry.id   AF-A0A1F6K410-F1
#
_cell.length_a   1.000
_cell.length_b   1.000
_cell.length_c   1.000
_cell.angle_alpha   90.00
_cell.angle_beta   90.00
_cell.angle_gamma   90.00
#
_symmetry.space_group_name_H-M   'P 1'
#
loop_
_entity.id
_entity.type
_entity.pdbx_description
1 polymer ?
#
loop_
_entity_poly.entity_id
_entity_poly.type
_entity_poly.pdbx_seq_one_letter_code
_entity_poly.pdbx_strand_id
1 'polypeptide(L)'
;MVLSYYLLVIVGRGGVLTESSSNYLKLFFDLAYPFGDVIILTFALVIFGLSLSFFGGKYRLSIFAIILGFVAMYLADFVFSYTTTTETFYNGNWGDLIFTIALFFITFGNLGFYLNPKKDN
;
A
#
# COMPACT_ATOMS: atom_id res chain seq x y z
N MET A 1 11.79 -1.79 -4.26
CA MET A 1 12.79 -1.39 -3.23
C MET A 1 13.42 -0.03 -3.52
N VAL A 2 14.00 0.23 -4.69
CA VAL A 2 14.61 1.55 -5.02
C VAL A 2 13.61 2.71 -4.92
N LEU A 3 12.40 2.55 -5.48
CA LEU A 3 11.35 3.58 -5.38
C LEU A 3 10.93 3.85 -3.92
N SER A 4 10.85 2.80 -3.11
CA SER A 4 10.47 2.91 -1.70
C SER A 4 11.54 3.63 -0.88
N TYR A 5 12.82 3.31 -1.11
CA TYR A 5 13.94 4.06 -0.52
C TYR A 5 13.89 5.54 -0.92
N TYR A 6 13.69 5.83 -2.20
CA TYR A 6 13.63 7.21 -2.69
C TYR A 6 12.50 8.00 -2.03
N LEU A 7 11.29 7.44 -1.97
CA LEU A 7 10.16 8.11 -1.34
C LEU A 7 10.41 8.31 0.16
N LEU A 8 10.75 7.26 0.89
CA LEU A 8 10.83 7.32 2.36
C LEU A 8 12.01 8.15 2.87
N VAL A 9 13.18 8.01 2.25
CA VAL A 9 14.42 8.62 2.75
C VAL A 9 14.67 9.98 2.11
N ILE A 10 14.51 10.08 0.80
CA ILE A 10 14.86 11.32 0.07
C ILE A 10 13.70 12.31 0.13
N VAL A 11 12.48 11.89 -0.23
CA VAL A 11 11.30 12.78 -0.23
C VAL A 11 10.75 12.97 1.17
N GLY A 12 10.58 11.87 1.92
CA GLY A 12 9.93 11.86 3.23
C GLY A 12 10.70 12.60 4.32
N ARG A 13 12.04 12.59 4.23
CA ARG A 13 12.95 13.08 5.27
C ARG A 13 14.04 14.02 4.76
N GLY A 14 13.93 14.48 3.51
CA GLY A 14 14.92 15.39 2.91
C GLY A 14 16.34 14.80 2.78
N GLY A 15 16.49 13.47 2.79
CA GLY A 15 17.79 12.79 2.72
C GLY A 15 18.52 12.63 4.05
N VAL A 16 17.92 13.02 5.18
CA VAL A 16 18.52 12.91 6.51
C VAL A 16 17.78 11.84 7.33
N LEU A 17 18.48 10.79 7.76
CA LEU A 17 17.89 9.71 8.57
C LEU A 17 17.86 10.02 10.08
N THR A 18 18.55 11.08 10.51
CA THR A 18 18.72 11.43 11.92
C THR A 18 18.40 12.91 12.15
N GLU A 19 17.15 13.17 12.52
CA GLU A 19 16.75 14.41 13.20
C GLU A 19 17.07 14.26 14.69
N SER A 20 17.63 15.29 15.29
CA SER A 20 18.23 15.29 16.63
C SER A 20 17.29 14.77 17.72
N SER A 21 17.68 13.68 18.39
CA SER A 21 17.37 13.35 19.79
C SER A 21 15.92 13.21 20.29
N SER A 22 14.89 13.04 19.45
CA SER A 22 13.58 12.61 19.98
C SER A 22 12.87 11.57 19.13
N ASN A 23 12.90 10.35 19.67
CA ASN A 23 11.95 9.25 19.45
C ASN A 23 12.29 8.23 18.33
N TYR A 24 13.31 7.39 18.58
CA TYR A 24 13.63 6.21 17.77
C TYR A 24 12.43 5.30 17.49
N LEU A 25 11.44 5.27 18.39
CA LEU A 25 10.22 4.50 18.21
C LEU A 25 9.36 5.07 17.07
N LYS A 26 9.26 6.40 16.96
CA LYS A 26 8.57 7.08 15.85
C LYS A 26 9.27 6.74 14.53
N LEU A 27 10.60 6.88 14.49
CA LEU A 27 11.42 6.51 13.32
C LEU A 27 11.18 5.05 12.90
N PHE A 28 11.15 4.13 13.86
CA PHE A 28 10.89 2.71 13.59
C PHE A 28 9.52 2.53 12.92
N PHE A 29 8.45 3.07 13.51
CA PHE A 29 7.10 2.92 12.95
C PHE A 29 6.94 3.60 11.58
N ASP A 30 7.44 4.82 11.43
CA ASP A 30 7.42 5.57 10.17
C ASP A 30 8.05 4.81 8.99
N LEU A 31 9.05 3.98 9.27
CA LEU A 31 9.71 3.15 8.26
C LEU A 31 9.07 1.76 8.16
N ALA A 32 8.70 1.16 9.29
CA ALA A 32 8.17 -0.19 9.35
C ALA A 32 6.83 -0.34 8.63
N TYR A 33 5.93 0.64 8.74
CA TYR A 33 4.62 0.61 8.09
C TYR A 33 4.74 0.58 6.55
N PRO A 34 5.34 1.58 5.88
CA PRO A 34 5.50 1.55 4.42
C PRO A 34 6.39 0.39 3.93
N PHE A 35 7.36 -0.07 4.74
CA PHE A 35 8.20 -1.20 4.37
C PHE A 35 7.42 -2.52 4.43
N GLY A 36 6.57 -2.69 5.45
CA GLY A 36 5.64 -3.81 5.56
C GLY A 36 4.72 -3.90 4.35
N ASP A 37 4.19 -2.76 3.90
CA ASP A 37 3.36 -2.70 2.70
C ASP A 37 4.08 -3.15 1.43
N VAL A 38 5.35 -2.78 1.26
CA VAL A 38 6.17 -3.25 0.11
C VAL A 38 6.37 -4.76 0.17
N ILE A 39 6.58 -5.32 1.35
CA ILE A 39 6.69 -6.77 1.54
C ILE A 39 5.37 -7.45 1.15
N ILE A 40 4.25 -6.98 1.68
CA ILE A 40 2.92 -7.52 1.40
C ILE A 40 2.62 -7.44 -0.10
N LEU A 41 2.88 -6.29 -0.73
CA LEU A 41 2.69 -6.10 -2.17
C LEU A 41 3.56 -7.04 -2.99
N THR A 42 4.81 -7.28 -2.57
CA THR A 42 5.71 -8.24 -3.24
C THR A 42 5.14 -9.65 -3.18
N PHE A 43 4.70 -10.10 -2.00
CA PHE A 43 4.06 -11.41 -1.86
C PHE A 43 2.77 -11.51 -2.66
N ALA A 44 1.92 -10.48 -2.64
CA ALA A 44 0.68 -10.43 -3.41
C ALA A 44 0.95 -10.58 -4.91
N LEU A 45 1.98 -9.90 -5.45
CA LEU A 45 2.37 -10.01 -6.85
C LEU A 45 2.93 -11.40 -7.20
N VAL A 46 3.76 -12.00 -6.34
CA VAL A 46 4.30 -13.35 -6.54
C VAL A 46 3.17 -14.38 -6.54
N ILE A 47 2.29 -14.34 -5.54
CA ILE A 47 1.14 -15.25 -5.45
C ILE A 47 0.23 -15.06 -6.65
N PHE A 48 -0.04 -13.82 -7.06
CA PHE A 48 -0.83 -13.54 -8.26
C PHE A 48 -0.19 -14.15 -9.50
N GLY A 49 1.11 -13.89 -9.73
CA GLY A 49 1.86 -14.43 -10.86
C GLY A 49 1.78 -15.96 -10.97
N LEU A 50 1.90 -16.65 -9.82
CA LEU A 50 1.78 -18.11 -9.75
C LEU A 50 0.33 -18.58 -10.00
N SER A 51 -0.66 -17.87 -9.43
CA SER A 51 -2.08 -18.21 -9.54
C SER A 51 -2.67 -18.03 -10.95
N LEU A 52 -2.05 -17.22 -11.80
CA LEU A 52 -2.51 -16.98 -13.18
C LEU A 52 -2.58 -18.27 -14.01
N SER A 53 -1.66 -19.21 -13.79
CA SER A 53 -1.67 -20.52 -14.47
C SER A 53 -2.74 -21.46 -13.91
N PHE A 54 -3.06 -21.34 -12.61
CA PHE A 54 -3.92 -22.28 -11.89
C PHE A 54 -5.41 -21.99 -12.04
N PHE A 55 -5.82 -20.71 -12.03
CA PHE A 55 -7.24 -20.33 -11.96
C PHE A 55 -7.83 -19.79 -13.27
N GLY A 56 -7.11 -19.95 -14.39
CA GLY A 56 -7.60 -19.55 -15.72
C GLY A 56 -7.96 -18.07 -15.86
N GLY A 57 -7.50 -17.23 -14.93
CA GLY A 57 -7.79 -15.81 -14.91
C GLY A 57 -9.17 -15.39 -14.42
N LYS A 58 -9.99 -16.31 -13.88
CA LYS A 58 -11.34 -16.00 -13.39
C LYS A 58 -11.38 -14.87 -12.35
N TYR A 59 -10.37 -14.80 -11.49
CA TYR A 59 -10.29 -13.83 -10.39
C TYR A 59 -9.39 -12.63 -10.68
N ARG A 60 -9.01 -12.39 -11.95
CA ARG A 60 -8.04 -11.33 -12.30
C ARG A 60 -8.46 -9.95 -11.78
N LEU A 61 -9.72 -9.55 -11.97
CA LEU A 61 -10.19 -8.24 -11.51
C LEU A 61 -10.15 -8.10 -10.00
N SER A 62 -10.58 -9.13 -9.27
CA SER A 62 -10.51 -9.18 -7.80
C SER A 62 -9.09 -8.99 -7.29
N ILE A 63 -8.14 -9.70 -7.90
CA ILE A 63 -6.74 -9.63 -7.49
C ILE A 63 -6.13 -8.27 -7.88
N PHE A 64 -6.45 -7.72 -9.05
CA PHE A 64 -6.01 -6.37 -9.42
C PHE A 64 -6.55 -5.31 -8.46
N ALA A 65 -7.80 -5.42 -8.02
CA ALA A 65 -8.35 -4.51 -7.01
C ALA A 65 -7.58 -4.62 -5.69
N ILE A 66 -7.29 -5.84 -5.22
CA ILE A 66 -6.49 -6.05 -4.00
C ILE A 66 -5.09 -5.44 -4.14
N ILE A 67 -4.40 -5.68 -5.27
CA ILE A 67 -3.07 -5.11 -5.55
C ILE A 67 -3.12 -3.58 -5.55
N LEU A 68 -4.13 -2.98 -6.20
CA LEU A 68 -4.31 -1.54 -6.23
C LEU A 68 -4.59 -0.99 -4.82
N GLY A 69 -5.36 -1.73 -4.01
CA GLY A 69 -5.58 -1.44 -2.61
C GLY A 69 -4.29 -1.44 -1.78
N PHE A 70 -3.39 -2.41 -1.97
CA PHE A 70 -2.07 -2.42 -1.31
C PHE A 70 -1.15 -1.29 -1.80
N VAL A 71 -1.20 -0.92 -3.08
CA VAL A 71 -0.47 0.26 -3.58
C VAL A 71 -1.00 1.54 -2.92
N ALA A 72 -2.32 1.68 -2.80
CA ALA A 72 -2.92 2.82 -2.10
C ALA A 72 -2.56 2.82 -0.61
N MET A 73 -2.53 1.66 0.05
CA MET A 73 -2.10 1.54 1.45
C MET A 73 -0.68 2.07 1.64
N TYR A 74 0.25 1.62 0.78
CA TYR A 74 1.64 2.10 0.80
C TYR A 74 1.74 3.62 0.66
N LEU A 75 0.93 4.21 -0.22
CA LEU A 75 0.90 5.66 -0.40
C LEU A 75 0.29 6.37 0.82
N ALA A 76 -0.72 5.79 1.47
CA ALA A 76 -1.32 6.33 2.68
C ALA A 76 -0.32 6.35 3.84
N ASP A 77 0.37 5.22 4.07
CA ASP A 77 1.42 5.11 5.09
C ASP A 77 2.59 6.07 4.82
N PHE A 78 2.98 6.24 3.55
CA PHE A 78 3.97 7.22 3.16
C PHE A 78 3.51 8.67 3.46
N VAL A 79 2.29 9.03 3.08
CA VAL A 79 1.74 10.38 3.36
C VAL A 79 1.60 10.61 4.85
N PHE A 80 1.18 9.61 5.63
CA PHE A 80 1.12 9.68 7.07
C PHE A 80 2.52 9.95 7.66
N SER A 81 3.52 9.14 7.31
CA SER A 81 4.89 9.34 7.79
C SER A 81 5.47 10.69 7.39
N TYR A 82 5.21 11.15 6.16
CA TYR A 82 5.66 12.45 5.69
C TYR A 82 5.02 13.58 6.50
N THR A 83 3.68 13.58 6.62
CA THR A 83 2.95 14.65 7.30
C THR A 83 3.21 14.68 8.81
N THR A 84 3.48 13.54 9.45
CA THR A 84 3.91 13.51 10.86
C THR A 84 5.37 13.94 11.04
N THR A 85 6.22 13.77 10.01
CA THR A 85 7.61 14.25 10.02
C THR A 85 7.66 15.77 9.82
N THR A 86 6.85 16.32 8.92
CA THR A 86 6.74 17.77 8.68
C THR A 86 5.83 18.48 9.68
N GLU A 87 5.29 17.76 10.67
CA GLU A 87 4.37 18.28 11.69
C GLU A 87 3.09 18.94 11.11
N THR A 88 2.71 18.55 9.89
CA THR A 88 1.50 19.02 9.21
C THR A 88 0.34 18.03 9.30
N PHE A 89 0.48 16.98 10.10
CA PHE A 89 -0.56 15.96 10.28
C PHE A 89 -1.78 16.52 11.03
N TYR A 90 -2.97 16.17 10.56
CA TYR A 90 -4.25 16.42 11.22
C TYR A 90 -5.27 15.38 10.76
N ASN A 91 -6.28 15.08 11.60
CA ASN A 91 -7.31 14.10 11.28
C ASN A 91 -8.24 14.62 10.16
N GLY A 92 -8.60 13.75 9.23
CA GLY A 92 -9.37 14.07 8.03
C GLY A 92 -8.53 14.66 6.89
N ASN A 93 -7.20 14.48 6.93
CA ASN A 93 -6.32 14.94 5.85
C ASN A 93 -6.40 13.99 4.63
N TRP A 94 -5.62 14.31 3.59
CA TRP A 94 -5.56 13.50 2.37
C TRP A 94 -5.10 12.05 2.61
N GLY A 95 -4.27 11.79 3.62
CA GLY A 95 -3.84 10.44 3.98
C GLY A 95 -5.02 9.55 4.38
N ASP A 96 -5.95 10.08 5.17
CA ASP A 96 -7.15 9.34 5.60
C ASP A 96 -8.08 8.97 4.44
N LEU A 97 -8.17 9.84 3.43
CA LEU A 97 -8.90 9.52 2.20
C LEU A 97 -8.22 8.37 1.44
N ILE A 98 -6.88 8.38 1.34
CA ILE A 98 -6.13 7.32 0.67
C ILE A 98 -6.28 6.00 1.44
N PHE A 99 -6.23 6.01 2.78
CA PHE A 99 -6.53 4.83 3.60
C PHE A 99 -7.92 4.27 3.33
N THR A 100 -8.92 5.15 3.23
CA THR A 100 -10.30 4.75 2.93
C THR A 100 -10.40 4.09 1.55
N ILE A 101 -9.73 4.65 0.54
CA ILE A 101 -9.66 4.08 -0.81
C ILE A 101 -8.94 2.74 -0.80
N ALA A 102 -7.82 2.62 -0.07
CA ALA A 102 -7.07 1.38 0.06
C ALA A 102 -7.93 0.25 0.65
N LEU A 103 -8.59 0.51 1.78
CA LEU A 103 -9.49 -0.44 2.43
C LEU A 103 -10.68 -0.80 1.55
N PHE A 104 -11.24 0.17 0.82
CA PHE A 104 -12.31 -0.08 -0.15
C PHE A 104 -11.87 -1.09 -1.20
N PHE A 105 -10.72 -0.89 -1.85
CA PHE A 105 -10.22 -1.78 -2.90
C PHE A 105 -9.85 -3.17 -2.37
N ILE A 106 -9.22 -3.27 -1.20
CA ILE A 106 -8.89 -4.56 -0.56
C ILE A 106 -10.19 -5.31 -0.24
N THR A 107 -11.16 -4.64 0.39
CA THR A 107 -12.41 -5.27 0.82
C THR A 107 -13.25 -5.69 -0.39
N PHE A 108 -13.42 -4.80 -1.36
CA PHE A 108 -14.22 -5.07 -2.56
C PHE A 108 -13.58 -6.14 -3.44
N GLY A 109 -12.25 -6.12 -3.57
CA GLY A 109 -11.51 -7.18 -4.26
C GLY A 109 -11.70 -8.54 -3.61
N ASN A 110 -11.69 -8.62 -2.27
CA ASN A 110 -11.95 -9.85 -1.51
C ASN A 110 -13.40 -10.36 -1.62
N LEU A 111 -14.38 -9.47 -1.62
CA LEU A 111 -15.79 -9.84 -1.87
C LEU A 111 -16.00 -10.46 -3.25
N GLY A 112 -15.13 -10.09 -4.20
CA GLY A 112 -15.19 -10.58 -5.55
C GLY A 112 -16.08 -9.71 -6.44
N PHE A 113 -15.68 -9.56 -7.69
CA PHE A 113 -16.55 -8.96 -8.69
C PHE A 113 -17.51 -10.02 -9.22
N TYR A 114 -18.80 -9.71 -9.29
CA TYR A 114 -19.76 -10.56 -9.99
C TYR A 114 -19.40 -10.56 -11.48
N LEU A 115 -18.66 -11.57 -11.91
CA LEU A 115 -18.42 -11.85 -13.30
C LEU A 115 -19.55 -12.76 -13.78
N ASN A 116 -20.45 -12.18 -14.57
CA ASN A 116 -21.52 -12.93 -15.23
C ASN A 116 -20.87 -14.12 -15.94
N PRO A 117 -21.23 -15.38 -15.62
CA PRO A 117 -20.68 -16.52 -16.33
C PRO A 117 -21.07 -16.34 -17.79
N LYS A 118 -20.09 -16.06 -18.66
CA LYS A 118 -20.32 -16.22 -20.09
C LYS A 118 -20.80 -17.65 -20.27
N LYS A 119 -22.01 -17.77 -20.83
CA LYS A 119 -22.59 -19.02 -21.28
C LYS A 119 -21.60 -19.59 -22.29
N ASP A 120 -20.84 -20.59 -21.87
CA ASP A 120 -20.06 -21.41 -22.79
C ASP A 120 -21.09 -22.07 -23.71
N ASN A 121 -21.14 -21.59 -24.96
CA ASN A 121 -21.90 -22.20 -26.06
C ASN A 121 -21.08 -23.36 -26.63
#